data_AF-A0A9D0XLK6-F1
#
_entry.id   AF-A0A9D0XLK6-F1
#
_cell.length_a   1.000
_cell.length_b   1.000
_cell.length_c   1.000
_cell.angle_alpha   90.00
_cell.angle_beta   90.00
_cell.angle_gamma   90.00
#
_symmetry.space_group_name_H-M   'P 1'
#
loop_
_entity.id
_entity.type
_entity.pdbx_description
1 polymer ?
#
loop_
_entity_poly.entity_id
_entity_poly.type
_entity_poly.pdbx_seq_one_letter_code
_entity_poly.pdbx_strand_id
1 'polypeptide(L)'
;MTIEEFKSKFREIKNRRFIPSLRKGPTGVGYTLETNLGIKENNISEPDIENIELKAHRAKGNNLITLFTFNRKVWKMPPLEAVKKDEEISVRHISGEIIAVWKLEELAKRFMKKMPALLLVSAHTEERDGKEYFHYFRARLMKNTTSGLLANQFRLENILVDLRLHDKGTSAR
;
A
#
# COMPACT_ATOMS: atom_id res chain seq x y z
N MET A 1 14.54 -4.70 -12.14
CA MET A 1 15.52 -4.94 -11.07
C MET A 1 15.31 -6.35 -10.55
N THR A 2 16.38 -7.10 -10.31
CA THR A 2 16.29 -8.44 -9.69
C THR A 2 16.35 -8.39 -8.16
N ILE A 3 15.96 -9.47 -7.48
CA ILE A 3 16.10 -9.52 -6.01
C ILE A 3 17.55 -9.42 -5.53
N GLU A 4 18.51 -9.95 -6.28
CA GLU A 4 19.93 -9.82 -5.91
C GLU A 4 20.45 -8.40 -6.13
N GLU A 5 20.03 -7.72 -7.21
CA GLU A 5 20.30 -6.30 -7.39
C GLU A 5 19.70 -5.46 -6.25
N PHE A 6 18.46 -5.76 -5.84
CA PHE A 6 17.82 -5.10 -4.70
C PHE A 6 18.65 -5.30 -3.43
N LYS A 7 19.06 -6.54 -3.12
CA LYS A 7 19.84 -6.84 -1.91
C LYS A 7 21.16 -6.07 -1.90
N SER A 8 21.85 -5.99 -3.04
CA SER A 8 23.10 -5.23 -3.15
C SER A 8 22.86 -3.75 -2.87
N LYS A 9 21.95 -3.12 -3.63
CA LYS A 9 21.64 -1.68 -3.48
C LYS A 9 21.09 -1.36 -2.09
N PHE A 10 20.26 -2.24 -1.52
CA PHE A 10 19.70 -2.03 -0.19
C PHE A 10 20.78 -2.06 0.90
N ARG A 11 21.81 -2.91 0.78
CA ARG A 11 22.95 -2.88 1.71
C ARG A 11 23.70 -1.54 1.63
N GLU A 12 23.92 -1.03 0.43
CA GLU A 12 24.54 0.29 0.22
C GLU A 12 23.71 1.41 0.84
N ILE A 13 22.39 1.43 0.57
CA ILE A 13 21.44 2.40 1.14
C ILE A 13 21.44 2.33 2.67
N LYS A 14 21.40 1.12 3.24
CA LYS A 14 21.45 0.91 4.69
C LYS A 14 22.74 1.44 5.31
N ASN A 15 23.89 1.21 4.65
CA ASN A 15 25.20 1.66 5.13
C ASN A 15 25.35 3.18 5.11
N ARG A 16 24.61 3.90 4.24
CA ARG A 16 24.57 5.37 4.20
C ARG A 16 23.84 6.01 5.39
N ARG A 17 23.25 5.21 6.28
CA ARG A 17 22.51 5.67 7.47
C ARG A 17 21.39 6.62 7.08
N PHE A 18 21.39 7.86 7.59
CA PHE A 18 20.32 8.83 7.42
C PHE A 18 20.46 9.57 6.09
N ILE A 19 19.59 9.22 5.15
CA ILE A 19 19.49 9.85 3.83
C ILE A 19 18.44 10.96 3.90
N PRO A 20 18.73 12.18 3.43
CA PRO A 20 17.74 13.26 3.41
C PRO A 20 16.54 12.89 2.54
N SER A 21 15.34 13.21 3.00
CA SER A 21 14.11 13.04 2.22
C SER A 21 14.19 13.88 0.94
N LEU A 22 13.76 13.27 -0.16
CA LEU A 22 13.67 13.91 -1.48
C LEU A 22 12.29 14.51 -1.75
N ARG A 23 11.30 14.29 -0.87
CA ARG A 23 9.93 14.78 -1.03
C ARG A 23 9.30 15.07 0.33
N LYS A 24 8.64 16.22 0.47
CA LYS A 24 7.91 16.56 1.71
C LYS A 24 6.65 15.68 1.87
N GLY A 25 6.29 15.38 3.11
CA GLY A 25 5.04 14.72 3.45
C GLY A 25 5.08 13.19 3.49
N PRO A 26 3.90 12.54 3.54
CA PRO A 26 3.81 11.12 3.89
C PRO A 26 4.48 10.20 2.86
N THR A 27 4.50 10.58 1.59
CA THR A 27 5.10 9.80 0.49
C THR A 27 6.63 9.92 0.41
N GLY A 28 7.25 10.78 1.22
CA GLY A 28 8.70 11.02 1.20
C GLY A 28 9.54 9.77 1.43
N VAL A 29 9.12 8.87 2.33
CA VAL A 29 9.86 7.63 2.67
C VAL A 29 9.89 6.64 1.51
N GLY A 30 8.81 6.50 0.74
CA GLY A 30 8.76 5.63 -0.45
C GLY A 30 9.56 6.22 -1.59
N TYR A 31 9.26 7.48 -1.93
CA TYR A 31 9.90 8.19 -3.03
C TYR A 31 11.42 8.26 -2.87
N THR A 32 11.91 8.52 -1.65
CA THR A 32 13.34 8.58 -1.38
C THR A 32 13.99 7.21 -1.56
N LEU A 33 13.36 6.11 -1.11
CA LEU A 33 13.88 4.76 -1.30
C LEU A 33 13.96 4.39 -2.77
N GLU A 34 12.85 4.55 -3.51
CA GLU A 34 12.74 4.22 -4.94
C GLU A 34 13.82 4.96 -5.75
N THR A 35 13.97 6.26 -5.51
CA THR A 35 14.98 7.08 -6.17
C THR A 35 16.39 6.56 -5.91
N ASN A 36 16.72 6.20 -4.66
CA ASN A 36 18.04 5.66 -4.32
C ASN A 36 18.27 4.23 -4.84
N LEU A 37 17.20 3.48 -5.09
CA LEU A 37 17.27 2.18 -5.78
C LEU A 37 17.41 2.32 -7.31
N GLY A 38 17.20 3.52 -7.85
CA GLY A 38 17.18 3.80 -9.28
C GLY A 38 15.87 3.37 -9.96
N ILE A 39 14.79 3.25 -9.19
CA ILE A 39 13.45 2.95 -9.70
C ILE A 39 12.79 4.28 -10.08
N LYS A 40 12.38 4.42 -11.35
CA LYS A 40 11.64 5.61 -11.80
C LYS A 40 10.17 5.48 -11.38
N GLU A 41 9.63 6.53 -10.79
CA GLU A 41 8.20 6.64 -10.47
C GLU A 41 7.38 6.41 -11.74
N ASN A 42 6.46 5.46 -11.71
CA ASN A 42 5.52 5.20 -12.78
C ASN A 42 4.09 5.10 -12.21
N ASN A 43 3.09 5.41 -13.04
CA ASN A 43 1.68 5.34 -12.64
C ASN A 43 1.03 4.00 -13.03
N ILE A 44 1.83 3.00 -13.39
CA ILE A 44 1.35 1.70 -13.84
C ILE A 44 1.08 0.84 -12.61
N SER A 45 0.01 0.06 -12.64
CA SER A 45 -0.34 -0.83 -11.53
C SER A 45 0.37 -2.18 -11.61
N GLU A 46 1.65 -2.16 -12.00
CA GLU A 46 2.51 -3.34 -12.13
C GLU A 46 3.54 -3.38 -10.99
N PRO A 47 4.02 -4.56 -10.59
CA PRO A 47 4.99 -4.68 -9.50
C PRO A 47 6.36 -4.09 -9.84
N ASP A 48 7.08 -3.58 -8.83
CA ASP A 48 8.33 -2.84 -9.02
C ASP A 48 9.56 -3.72 -9.32
N ILE A 49 9.62 -4.94 -8.76
CA ILE A 49 10.80 -5.81 -8.78
C ILE A 49 10.37 -7.25 -9.09
N GLU A 50 10.48 -7.73 -10.33
CA GLU A 50 10.20 -9.15 -10.68
C GLU A 50 8.89 -9.70 -10.08
N ASN A 51 7.77 -8.99 -10.27
CA ASN A 51 6.48 -9.33 -9.65
C ASN A 51 6.39 -9.12 -8.12
N ILE A 52 7.28 -8.31 -7.55
CA ILE A 52 7.27 -7.96 -6.13
C ILE A 52 7.03 -6.45 -6.01
N GLU A 53 5.94 -6.09 -5.34
CA GLU A 53 5.64 -4.70 -4.98
C GLU A 53 6.60 -4.26 -3.87
N LEU A 54 7.22 -3.09 -4.02
CA LEU A 54 8.06 -2.46 -3.01
C LEU A 54 7.24 -1.45 -2.20
N LYS A 55 7.28 -1.53 -0.87
CA LYS A 55 6.73 -0.47 -0.01
C LYS A 55 7.71 -0.08 1.08
N ALA A 56 7.75 1.21 1.40
CA ALA A 56 8.52 1.74 2.52
C ALA A 56 7.59 2.37 3.56
N HIS A 57 7.93 2.22 4.83
CA HIS A 57 7.22 2.86 5.94
C HIS A 57 8.19 3.37 7.01
N ARG A 58 7.72 4.38 7.75
CA ARG A 58 8.38 4.88 8.96
C ARG A 58 8.15 3.86 10.07
N ALA A 59 9.23 3.41 10.72
CA ALA A 59 9.16 2.34 11.72
C ALA A 59 8.55 2.79 13.05
N LYS A 60 8.55 4.09 13.33
CA LYS A 60 7.80 4.69 14.44
C LYS A 60 6.40 5.08 13.95
N GLY A 61 5.39 4.72 14.74
CA GLY A 61 3.98 5.01 14.48
C GLY A 61 3.17 3.76 14.10
N ASN A 62 1.88 3.79 14.42
CA ASN A 62 0.93 2.70 14.16
C ASN A 62 0.14 2.92 12.86
N ASN A 63 0.75 3.57 11.86
CA ASN A 63 0.07 3.86 10.62
C ASN A 63 -0.18 2.58 9.82
N LEU A 64 -1.39 2.42 9.31
CA LEU A 64 -1.73 1.36 8.38
C LEU A 64 -0.88 1.48 7.11
N ILE A 65 -0.43 0.33 6.59
CA ILE A 65 0.26 0.27 5.31
C ILE A 65 -0.81 0.14 4.23
N THR A 66 -0.95 1.18 3.41
CA THR A 66 -1.81 1.08 2.22
C THR A 66 -1.26 0.01 1.29
N LEU A 67 -2.00 -1.09 1.15
CA LEU A 67 -1.66 -2.17 0.23
C LEU A 67 -1.91 -1.72 -1.22
N PHE A 68 -3.16 -1.44 -1.58
CA PHE A 68 -3.52 -0.95 -2.91
C PHE A 68 -4.73 -0.02 -2.87
N THR A 69 -4.95 0.68 -3.98
CA THR A 69 -6.14 1.50 -4.22
C THR A 69 -6.81 1.00 -5.50
N PHE A 70 -8.13 0.90 -5.48
CA PHE A 70 -8.94 0.46 -6.62
C PHE A 70 -10.19 1.34 -6.76
N ASN A 71 -10.87 1.26 -7.90
CA ASN A 71 -12.10 2.01 -8.21
C ASN A 71 -11.94 3.54 -8.19
N ARG A 72 -11.00 4.07 -8.97
CA ARG A 72 -11.12 5.49 -9.40
C ARG A 72 -12.39 5.62 -10.25
N LYS A 73 -13.48 6.13 -9.66
CA LYS A 73 -14.75 6.50 -10.32
C LYS A 73 -15.67 5.36 -10.79
N VAL A 74 -15.91 4.32 -9.99
CA VAL A 74 -16.88 3.27 -10.37
C VAL A 74 -17.83 2.99 -9.22
N TRP A 75 -19.04 3.57 -9.31
CA TRP A 75 -20.20 3.27 -8.47
C TRP A 75 -21.26 2.63 -9.37
N LYS A 76 -21.15 1.33 -9.67
CA LYS A 76 -22.23 0.60 -10.36
C LYS A 76 -22.26 -0.86 -9.95
N MET A 77 -22.94 -1.16 -8.85
CA MET A 77 -23.62 -2.45 -8.65
C MET A 77 -24.98 -2.18 -7.97
N PRO A 78 -26.10 -2.70 -8.50
CA PRO A 78 -27.39 -2.63 -7.82
C PRO A 78 -27.34 -3.37 -6.47
N PRO A 79 -27.82 -2.77 -5.37
CA PRO A 79 -27.76 -3.36 -4.03
C PRO A 79 -28.39 -4.76 -3.92
N LEU A 80 -29.43 -5.04 -4.70
CA LEU A 80 -30.20 -6.29 -4.64
C LEU A 80 -29.45 -7.53 -5.15
N GLU A 81 -28.42 -7.38 -5.99
CA GLU A 81 -27.58 -8.51 -6.43
C GLU A 81 -26.50 -8.89 -5.42
N ALA A 82 -26.27 -8.05 -4.41
CA ALA A 82 -25.23 -8.22 -3.39
C ALA A 82 -25.73 -8.89 -2.09
N VAL A 83 -27.03 -9.09 -1.93
CA VAL A 83 -27.61 -9.52 -0.63
C VAL A 83 -27.55 -11.04 -0.41
N LYS A 84 -26.62 -11.76 -1.05
CA LYS A 84 -26.47 -13.21 -0.82
C LYS A 84 -25.00 -13.62 -0.82
N LYS A 85 -24.31 -13.47 0.33
CA LYS A 85 -23.30 -14.40 0.90
C LYS A 85 -22.40 -13.69 1.95
N ASP A 86 -21.88 -14.46 2.91
CA ASP A 86 -20.88 -14.09 3.93
C ASP A 86 -19.48 -13.73 3.36
N GLU A 87 -19.43 -13.24 2.12
CA GLU A 87 -18.23 -13.10 1.29
C GLU A 87 -18.08 -11.69 0.71
N GLU A 88 -18.76 -10.70 1.28
CA GLU A 88 -18.81 -9.34 0.72
C GLU A 88 -18.51 -8.25 1.77
N ILE A 89 -17.89 -7.16 1.32
CA ILE A 89 -17.73 -5.92 2.08
C ILE A 89 -18.73 -4.92 1.51
N SER A 90 -19.60 -4.38 2.38
CA SER A 90 -20.56 -3.34 1.99
C SER A 90 -20.34 -2.05 2.77
N VAL A 91 -20.62 -0.93 2.11
CA VAL A 91 -20.70 0.40 2.74
C VAL A 91 -22.16 0.76 2.87
N ARG A 92 -22.58 1.08 4.09
CA ARG A 92 -23.98 1.35 4.43
C ARG A 92 -24.12 2.77 4.96
N HIS A 93 -25.10 3.50 4.45
CA HIS A 93 -25.55 4.76 5.02
C HIS A 93 -26.20 4.53 6.39
N ILE A 94 -26.22 5.55 7.25
CA ILE A 94 -26.88 5.47 8.56
C ILE A 94 -28.39 5.19 8.46
N SER A 95 -29.03 5.47 7.31
CA SER A 95 -30.42 5.11 7.05
C SER A 95 -30.65 3.61 6.84
N GLY A 96 -29.58 2.82 6.70
CA GLY A 96 -29.63 1.41 6.34
C GLY A 96 -29.39 1.13 4.84
N GLU A 97 -29.37 2.17 4.01
CA GLU A 97 -29.14 2.05 2.56
C GLU A 97 -27.72 1.55 2.25
N ILE A 98 -27.61 0.57 1.35
CA ILE A 98 -26.31 0.08 0.88
C ILE A 98 -25.84 0.95 -0.28
N ILE A 99 -24.69 1.59 -0.11
CA ILE A 99 -24.10 2.54 -1.07
C ILE A 99 -23.12 1.82 -2.01
N ALA A 100 -22.39 0.84 -1.51
CA ALA A 100 -21.46 0.04 -2.31
C ALA A 100 -21.30 -1.35 -1.74
N VAL A 101 -21.00 -2.30 -2.63
CA VAL A 101 -20.65 -3.66 -2.25
C VAL A 101 -19.49 -4.17 -3.10
N TRP A 102 -18.61 -4.95 -2.48
CA TRP A 102 -17.51 -5.63 -3.12
C TRP A 102 -17.42 -7.08 -2.65
N LYS A 103 -17.28 -8.00 -3.60
CA LYS A 103 -16.99 -9.40 -3.30
C LYS A 103 -15.55 -9.54 -2.82
N LEU A 104 -15.33 -10.20 -1.69
CA LEU A 104 -14.01 -10.44 -1.11
C LEU A 104 -13.08 -11.16 -2.09
N GLU A 105 -13.63 -12.13 -2.85
CA GLU A 105 -12.85 -12.87 -3.84
C GLU A 105 -12.32 -11.96 -4.97
N GLU A 106 -13.13 -11.03 -5.44
CA GLU A 106 -12.73 -10.07 -6.49
C GLU A 106 -11.72 -9.06 -5.96
N LEU A 107 -11.87 -8.59 -4.72
CA LEU A 107 -10.86 -7.79 -4.04
C LEU A 107 -9.54 -8.54 -3.92
N ALA A 108 -9.60 -9.80 -3.50
CA ALA A 108 -8.43 -10.65 -3.36
C ALA A 108 -7.76 -10.93 -4.71
N LYS A 109 -8.51 -11.19 -5.79
CA LYS A 109 -7.95 -11.33 -7.16
C LYS A 109 -7.23 -10.05 -7.60
N ARG A 110 -7.82 -8.88 -7.38
CA ARG A 110 -7.21 -7.59 -7.70
C ARG A 110 -5.94 -7.34 -6.88
N PHE A 111 -5.96 -7.68 -5.59
CA PHE A 111 -4.78 -7.65 -4.74
C PHE A 111 -3.69 -8.55 -5.33
N MET A 112 -3.99 -9.82 -5.63
CA MET A 112 -3.01 -10.78 -6.15
C MET A 112 -2.41 -10.34 -7.48
N LYS A 113 -3.20 -9.69 -8.35
CA LYS A 113 -2.72 -9.14 -9.62
C LYS A 113 -1.71 -8.02 -9.42
N LYS A 114 -1.95 -7.12 -8.45
CA LYS A 114 -1.09 -5.96 -8.22
C LYS A 114 0.10 -6.28 -7.30
N MET A 115 -0.13 -7.08 -6.27
CA MET A 115 0.83 -7.37 -5.21
C MET A 115 0.93 -8.89 -4.97
N PRO A 116 1.40 -9.67 -5.94
CA PRO A 116 1.55 -11.12 -5.74
C PRO A 116 2.63 -11.44 -4.68
N ALA A 117 3.57 -10.53 -4.48
CA ALA A 117 4.52 -10.51 -3.37
C ALA A 117 4.77 -9.07 -2.91
N LEU A 118 5.16 -8.89 -1.65
CA LEU A 118 5.45 -7.58 -1.05
C LEU A 118 6.82 -7.57 -0.40
N LEU A 119 7.64 -6.62 -0.78
CA LEU A 119 8.90 -6.28 -0.13
C LEU A 119 8.70 -5.03 0.72
N LEU A 120 8.54 -5.21 2.03
CA LEU A 120 8.29 -4.13 2.98
C LEU A 120 9.59 -3.66 3.63
N VAL A 121 9.95 -2.41 3.39
CA VAL A 121 11.13 -1.75 3.94
C VAL A 121 10.74 -0.84 5.11
N SER A 122 11.44 -0.97 6.24
CA SER A 122 11.27 -0.16 7.45
C SER A 122 12.40 0.88 7.55
N ALA A 123 12.05 2.13 7.86
CA ALA A 123 13.00 3.23 8.03
C ALA A 123 12.88 3.87 9.42
N HIS A 124 13.99 4.12 10.09
CA HIS A 124 14.03 5.08 11.20
C HIS A 124 13.98 6.50 10.63
N THR A 125 13.37 7.41 11.38
CA THR A 125 13.18 8.82 11.00
C THR A 125 13.90 9.75 11.97
N GLU A 126 14.54 10.77 11.43
CA GLU A 126 15.07 11.91 12.16
C GLU A 126 14.68 13.20 11.43
N GLU A 127 14.59 14.30 12.17
CA GLU A 127 14.42 15.63 11.58
C GLU A 127 15.64 16.48 11.92
N ARG A 128 16.15 17.21 10.93
CA ARG A 128 17.27 18.14 11.07
C ARG A 128 16.91 19.40 10.30
N ASP A 129 16.84 20.54 10.99
CA ASP A 129 16.50 21.84 10.41
C ASP A 129 15.22 21.82 9.54
N GLY A 130 14.15 21.17 10.02
CA GLY A 130 12.88 21.06 9.30
C GLY A 130 12.91 20.11 8.09
N LYS A 131 14.00 19.36 7.90
CA LYS A 131 14.14 18.34 6.85
C LYS A 131 14.15 16.95 7.47
N GLU A 132 13.28 16.09 6.96
CA GLU A 132 13.20 14.68 7.37
C GLU A 132 14.33 13.86 6.74
N TYR A 133 14.88 12.91 7.49
CA TYR A 133 15.91 11.96 7.08
C TYR A 133 15.47 10.52 7.38
N PHE A 134 15.86 9.60 6.52
CA PHE A 134 15.49 8.18 6.61
C PHE A 134 16.70 7.28 6.71
N HIS A 135 16.72 6.41 7.70
CA HIS A 135 17.66 5.29 7.78
C HIS A 135 16.92 3.97 7.56
N TYR A 136 17.02 3.42 6.35
CA TYR A 136 16.40 2.16 5.97
C TYR A 136 17.19 0.99 6.55
N PHE A 137 16.61 0.27 7.51
CA PHE A 137 17.37 -0.70 8.31
C PHE A 137 16.92 -2.16 8.14
N ARG A 138 15.69 -2.38 7.66
CA ARG A 138 15.08 -3.71 7.53
C ARG A 138 14.24 -3.81 6.27
N ALA A 139 14.42 -4.88 5.51
CA ALA A 139 13.54 -5.29 4.42
C ALA A 139 12.96 -6.67 4.73
N ARG A 140 11.65 -6.84 4.53
CA ARG A 140 10.93 -8.11 4.74
C ARG A 140 10.22 -8.50 3.45
N LEU A 141 10.53 -9.67 2.94
CA LEU A 141 9.88 -10.23 1.76
C LEU A 141 8.74 -11.15 2.20
N MET A 142 7.52 -10.80 1.81
CA MET A 142 6.31 -11.57 2.06
C MET A 142 5.82 -12.14 0.75
N LYS A 143 5.68 -13.47 0.69
CA LYS A 143 5.25 -14.25 -0.47
C LYS A 143 4.16 -15.24 -0.05
N ASN A 144 3.63 -15.97 -1.03
CA ASN A 144 2.71 -17.10 -0.82
C ASN A 144 1.38 -16.70 -0.17
N THR A 145 0.93 -15.46 -0.41
CA THR A 145 -0.44 -15.09 -0.07
C THR A 145 -1.42 -15.78 -1.03
N THR A 146 -2.65 -16.02 -0.56
CA THR A 146 -3.72 -16.61 -1.35
C THR A 146 -4.99 -15.78 -1.20
N SER A 147 -5.94 -15.94 -2.12
CA SER A 147 -7.23 -15.26 -2.01
C SER A 147 -7.95 -15.61 -0.70
N GLY A 148 -7.90 -16.88 -0.29
CA GLY A 148 -8.47 -17.34 0.97
C GLY A 148 -7.81 -16.72 2.21
N LEU A 149 -6.47 -16.60 2.23
CA LEU A 149 -5.76 -15.94 3.33
C LEU A 149 -6.15 -14.46 3.43
N LEU A 150 -6.23 -13.75 2.30
CA LEU A 150 -6.63 -12.34 2.28
C LEU A 150 -8.08 -12.15 2.75
N ALA A 151 -9.01 -12.96 2.25
CA ALA A 151 -10.41 -12.92 2.69
C ALA A 151 -10.52 -13.16 4.20
N ASN A 152 -9.71 -14.08 4.75
CA ASN A 152 -9.65 -14.30 6.20
C ASN A 152 -9.08 -13.08 6.97
N GLN A 153 -8.05 -12.41 6.44
CA GLN A 153 -7.51 -11.19 7.08
C GLN A 153 -8.50 -10.02 7.06
N PHE A 154 -9.35 -9.90 6.04
CA PHE A 154 -10.47 -8.96 6.05
C PHE A 154 -11.49 -9.31 7.14
N ARG A 155 -11.84 -10.59 7.29
CA ARG A 155 -12.76 -11.07 8.34
C ARG A 155 -12.23 -10.85 9.77
N LEU A 156 -10.91 -10.96 9.96
CA LEU A 156 -10.24 -10.72 11.24
C LEU A 156 -9.90 -9.24 11.50
N GLU A 157 -10.32 -8.32 10.62
CA GLU A 157 -10.05 -6.88 10.73
C GLU A 157 -8.56 -6.49 10.73
N ASN A 158 -7.68 -7.41 10.33
CA ASN A 158 -6.26 -7.14 10.14
C ASN A 158 -5.98 -6.35 8.85
N ILE A 159 -6.91 -6.41 7.88
CA ILE A 159 -6.91 -5.59 6.67
C ILE A 159 -8.23 -4.83 6.63
N LEU A 160 -8.12 -3.52 6.42
CA LEU A 160 -9.25 -2.60 6.42
C LEU A 160 -9.45 -1.97 5.04
N VAL A 161 -10.69 -1.56 4.76
CA VAL A 161 -11.02 -0.73 3.60
C VAL A 161 -11.02 0.73 4.03
N ASP A 162 -10.03 1.49 3.56
CA ASP A 162 -9.91 2.94 3.76
C ASP A 162 -10.63 3.69 2.64
N LEU A 163 -11.74 4.36 2.96
CA LEU A 163 -12.48 5.19 2.02
C LEU A 163 -11.84 6.58 1.92
N ARG A 164 -11.00 6.79 0.90
CA ARG A 164 -10.30 8.06 0.70
C ARG A 164 -11.00 8.94 -0.32
N LEU A 165 -11.61 10.02 0.17
CA LEU A 165 -12.18 11.10 -0.63
C LEU A 165 -11.23 12.31 -0.59
N HIS A 166 -11.22 13.10 -1.66
CA HIS A 166 -10.52 14.38 -1.69
C HIS A 166 -11.40 15.40 -2.40
N ASP A 167 -11.52 16.58 -1.82
CA ASP A 167 -12.09 17.72 -2.54
C ASP A 167 -11.01 18.31 -3.45
N LYS A 168 -11.29 18.33 -4.76
CA LYS A 168 -10.38 18.86 -5.76
C LYS A 168 -10.24 20.39 -5.66
N GLY A 169 -11.22 21.09 -5.07
CA GLY A 169 -11.19 22.54 -4.88
C GLY A 169 -10.28 22.98 -3.73
N THR A 170 -10.43 22.35 -2.57
CA THR A 170 -9.71 22.76 -1.34
C THR A 170 -8.49 21.91 -1.03
N SER A 171 -8.31 20.75 -1.69
CA SER A 171 -7.33 19.72 -1.30
C SER A 171 -7.48 19.23 0.14
N ALA A 172 -8.61 19.51 0.79
CA ALA A 172 -8.95 18.97 2.10
C ALA A 172 -9.05 17.44 2.01
N ARG A 173 -8.46 16.78 2.99
CA ARG A 173 -8.45 15.33 3.17
C ARG A 173 -9.38 14.94 4.31
#